data_AF-A0AA49FLJ5-F1
#
_entry.id   AF-A0AA49FLJ5-F1
#
_cell.length_a   1.000
_cell.length_b   1.000
_cell.length_c   1.000
_cell.angle_alpha   90.00
_cell.angle_beta   90.00
_cell.angle_gamma   90.00
#
_symmetry.space_group_name_H-M   'P 1'
#
loop_
_entity.id
_entity.type
_entity.pdbx_description
1 polymer ?
#
loop_
_entity_poly.entity_id
_entity_poly.type
_entity_poly.pdbx_seq_one_letter_code
_entity_poly.pdbx_strand_id
1 'polypeptide(L)' 'MAMGSRRGGLTEAQLANYFTELLGTHSWSAVKLDLYGLKFYTQHVLKKP' A
#
# COMPACT_ATOMS: atom_id res chain seq x y z
N MET A 1 -12.76 14.60 11.58
CA MET A 1 -11.47 15.21 12.00
C MET A 1 -10.60 15.38 10.76
N ALA A 2 -10.01 16.56 10.57
CA ALA A 2 -9.55 17.06 9.28
C ALA A 2 -8.11 16.66 8.91
N MET A 3 -7.92 16.43 7.59
CA MET A 3 -6.73 16.65 6.76
C MET A 3 -5.38 16.06 7.18
N GLY A 4 -4.93 15.06 6.41
CA GLY A 4 -3.56 14.54 6.41
C GLY A 4 -2.95 14.48 5.00
N SER A 5 -2.42 15.61 4.53
CA SER A 5 -1.30 15.78 3.58
C SER A 5 -1.26 14.95 2.29
N ARG A 6 -1.66 15.59 1.18
CA ARG A 6 -1.30 15.25 -0.21
C ARG A 6 0.18 15.58 -0.48
N ARG A 7 1.12 14.89 0.18
CA ARG A 7 2.56 15.08 -0.02
C ARG A 7 3.17 13.83 -0.65
N GLY A 8 3.02 13.68 -1.97
CA GLY A 8 3.90 12.92 -2.90
C GLY A 8 4.33 11.47 -2.62
N GLY A 9 3.98 10.87 -1.49
CA GLY A 9 4.44 9.54 -1.09
C GLY A 9 3.61 8.99 0.05
N LEU A 10 3.28 7.71 -0.04
CA LEU A 10 2.59 6.96 1.00
C LEU A 10 3.59 6.68 2.12
N THR A 11 3.25 7.02 3.37
CA THR A 11 4.06 6.62 4.53
C THR A 11 3.78 5.16 4.90
N GLU A 12 4.69 4.53 5.64
CA GLU A 12 4.50 3.15 6.13
C GLU A 12 3.19 2.99 6.92
N ALA A 13 2.84 3.96 7.77
CA ALA A 13 1.60 3.95 8.54
C ALA A 13 0.35 3.98 7.65
N GLN A 14 0.40 4.71 6.53
CA GLN A 14 -0.72 4.75 5.58
C GLN A 14 -0.87 3.43 4.82
N LEU A 15 0.26 2.81 4.43
CA LEU A 15 0.26 1.48 3.80
C LEU A 15 -0.25 0.41 4.77
N ALA A 16 0.19 0.45 6.03
CA ALA A 16 -0.29 -0.45 7.07
C ALA A 16 -1.81 -0.32 7.25
N ASN A 17 -2.33 0.91 7.38
CA ASN A 17 -3.77 1.14 7.50
C ASN A 17 -4.54 0.64 6.27
N TYR A 18 -4.05 0.90 5.06
CA TYR A 18 -4.65 0.41 3.81
C TYR A 18 -4.76 -1.12 3.80
N PHE A 19 -3.68 -1.84 4.11
CA PHE A 19 -3.70 -3.30 4.09
C PHE A 19 -4.53 -3.90 5.24
N THR A 20 -4.60 -3.24 6.40
CA THR A 20 -5.50 -3.66 7.50
C THR A 20 -6.96 -3.52 7.11
N GLU A 21 -7.36 -2.42 6.47
CA GLU A 21 -8.72 -2.24 5.96
C GLU A 21 -9.03 -3.24 4.83
N LEU A 22 -8.05 -3.50 3.96
CA LEU A 22 -8.18 -4.44 2.85
C LEU A 22 -8.37 -5.89 3.35
N LEU A 23 -7.68 -6.29 4.42
CA LEU A 23 -7.87 -7.59 5.08
C LEU A 23 -9.27 -7.76 5.67
N GLY A 24 -9.93 -6.67 6.07
CA GLY A 24 -11.29 -6.70 6.60
C GLY A 24 -12.36 -6.93 5.51
N THR A 25 -12.02 -6.71 4.24
CA THR A 25 -12.97 -6.69 3.12
C THR A 25 -12.67 -7.74 2.04
N HIS A 26 -11.41 -8.16 1.93
CA HIS A 26 -10.93 -9.08 0.89
C HIS A 26 -10.25 -10.31 1.48
N SER A 27 -10.13 -11.36 0.66
CA SER A 27 -9.37 -12.55 1.04
C SER A 27 -7.88 -12.25 1.21
N TRP A 28 -7.21 -13.04 2.04
CA TRP A 28 -5.76 -13.00 2.21
C TRP A 28 -4.98 -13.16 0.89
N SER A 29 -5.52 -13.88 -0.09
CA SER A 29 -4.88 -14.05 -1.40
C SER A 29 -4.88 -12.74 -2.20
N ALA A 30 -5.97 -11.95 -2.13
CA ALA A 30 -6.04 -10.65 -2.78
C ALA A 30 -5.07 -9.65 -2.14
N VAL A 31 -5.01 -9.63 -0.81
CA VAL A 31 -4.06 -8.78 -0.06
C VAL A 31 -2.61 -9.11 -0.42
N LYS A 32 -2.26 -10.40 -0.53
CA LYS A 32 -0.92 -10.81 -0.98
C LYS A 32 -0.62 -10.31 -2.38
N LEU A 33 -1.55 -10.45 -3.33
CA LEU A 33 -1.35 -10.00 -4.71
C LEU A 33 -1.06 -8.49 -4.78
N ASP A 34 -1.82 -7.68 -4.04
CA ASP A 34 -1.58 -6.23 -3.96
C ASP A 34 -0.21 -5.90 -3.37
N LEU A 35 0.20 -6.62 -2.31
CA LEU A 35 1.49 -6.41 -1.65
C LEU A 35 2.66 -6.76 -2.57
N TYR A 36 2.56 -7.85 -3.33
CA TYR A 36 3.53 -8.20 -4.37
C TYR A 36 3.52 -7.19 -5.52
N GLY A 37 2.34 -6.71 -5.94
CA GLY A 37 2.20 -5.66 -6.96
C GLY A 37 2.88 -4.35 -6.55
N LEU A 38 2.72 -3.93 -5.30
CA LEU A 38 3.37 -2.75 -4.75
C LEU A 38 4.89 -2.90 -4.70
N LYS A 39 5.40 -4.07 -4.27
CA LYS A 39 6.84 -4.38 -4.29
C LYS A 39 7.38 -4.34 -5.72
N PHE A 40 6.68 -4.97 -6.66
CA PHE A 40 7.06 -4.97 -8.07
C PHE A 40 7.10 -3.56 -8.65
N TYR A 41 6.06 -2.75 -8.41
CA TYR A 41 5.98 -1.38 -8.89
C TYR A 41 7.12 -0.52 -8.34
N THR A 42 7.42 -0.65 -7.05
CA THR A 42 8.50 0.10 -6.41
C THR A 42 9.87 -0.28 -6.98
N GLN A 43 10.14 -1.58 -7.10
CA GLN A 43 11.43 -2.08 -7.56
C GLN A 43 11.64 -1.91 -9.06
N HIS A 44 10.63 -2.22 -9.88
CA HIS A 44 10.79 -2.29 -11.34
C HIS A 44 10.28 -1.07 -12.09
N VAL A 45 9.26 -0.38 -11.59
CA VAL A 45 8.69 0.80 -12.27
C VAL A 45 9.33 2.08 -11.76
N LEU A 46 9.37 2.26 -10.44
CA LEU A 46 10.01 3.43 -9.84
C LEU A 46 11.54 3.33 -9.78
N LYS A 47 12.11 2.14 -10.05
CA LYS A 47 13.55 1.84 -9.94
C LYS A 47 14.13 2.27 -8.59
N LYS A 48 13.32 2.14 -7.53
CA LYS A 48 13.72 2.41 -6.15
C LYS A 48 13.91 1.06 -5.47
N PRO A 49 15.16 0.55 -5.40
CA PRO A 49 15.44 -0.71 -4.71
C PRO A 49 15.18 -0.63 -3.21
#